data_AF-A0A9D1QR83-F1
#
_entry.id   AF-A0A9D1QR83-F1
#
_cell.length_a   1.000
_cell.length_b   1.000
_cell.length_c   1.000
_cell.angle_alpha   90.00
_cell.angle_beta   90.00
_cell.angle_gamma   90.00
#
_symmetry.space_group_name_H-M   'P 1'
#
loop_
_entity.id
_entity.type
_entity.pdbx_description
1 polymer ?
#
loop_
_entity_poly.entity_id
_entity_poly.type
_entity_poly.pdbx_seq_one_letter_code
_entity_poly.pdbx_strand_id
1 'polypeptide(L)'
;HRLAIVSRWTTDPAGNGNATDYWFAPQTFTAAQPASRAVRGTGDGVGALDKWAVFINPALSSDNSNRIFFFAIGWHASNAVTGRPYHDIMLIDNTTGQQVGGATYGNPMLPARDTSRPDIARLYGNQYQNAGESGFKIGLQTPRFTFGHRYTLVSRYASDENGSNAVRQSYYLGQINQDMVNYGDGHDFFN
;
A
#
# COMPACT_ATOMS: atom_id res chain seq x y z
N HIS A 1 -16.02 -9.57 15.80
CA HIS A 1 -17.13 -10.56 15.77
C HIS A 1 -16.53 -11.93 15.47
N ARG A 2 -17.09 -13.03 15.99
CA ARG A 2 -16.65 -14.40 15.64
C ARG A 2 -17.70 -14.98 14.69
N LEU A 3 -17.25 -15.44 13.53
CA LEU A 3 -18.10 -16.14 12.56
C LEU A 3 -17.72 -17.62 12.57
N ALA A 4 -18.70 -18.48 12.31
CA ALA A 4 -18.50 -19.92 12.17
C ALA A 4 -19.11 -20.36 10.84
N ILE A 5 -18.42 -21.28 10.15
CA ILE A 5 -18.96 -21.94 8.97
C ILE A 5 -19.57 -23.26 9.45
N VAL A 6 -20.79 -23.54 8.99
CA VAL A 6 -21.49 -24.80 9.23
C VAL A 6 -21.82 -25.43 7.89
N SER A 7 -21.48 -26.71 7.73
CA SER A 7 -22.04 -27.53 6.65
C SER A 7 -23.22 -28.31 7.22
N ARG A 8 -24.43 -28.01 6.71
CA ARG A 8 -25.67 -28.66 7.11
C ARG A 8 -26.18 -29.54 5.98
N TRP A 9 -26.40 -30.82 6.27
CA TRP A 9 -27.10 -31.74 5.38
C TRP A 9 -28.48 -32.00 5.95
N THR A 10 -29.50 -31.68 5.15
CA THR A 10 -30.90 -31.76 5.56
C THR A 10 -31.72 -32.43 4.47
N THR A 11 -32.82 -33.06 4.88
CA THR A 11 -33.79 -33.68 3.97
C THR A 11 -34.87 -32.69 3.51
N ASP A 12 -34.86 -31.47 4.05
CA ASP A 12 -35.77 -30.38 3.69
C ASP A 12 -34.98 -29.22 3.03
N PRO A 13 -35.29 -28.84 1.78
CA PRO A 13 -34.66 -27.71 1.10
C PRO A 13 -34.72 -26.37 1.86
N ALA A 14 -35.71 -26.17 2.74
CA ALA A 14 -35.81 -24.98 3.57
C ALA A 14 -34.95 -25.04 4.86
N GLY A 15 -34.29 -26.17 5.13
CA GLY A 15 -33.41 -26.34 6.28
C GLY A 15 -34.09 -26.73 7.59
N ASN A 16 -35.39 -27.04 7.59
CA ASN A 16 -36.20 -27.23 8.81
C ASN A 16 -36.46 -28.71 9.16
N GLY A 17 -36.06 -29.64 8.29
CA GLY A 17 -36.15 -31.10 8.52
C GLY A 17 -35.00 -31.67 9.35
N ASN A 18 -34.98 -33.00 9.52
CA ASN A 18 -33.86 -33.71 10.16
C ASN A 18 -32.54 -33.31 9.48
N ALA A 19 -31.63 -32.76 10.28
CA ALA A 19 -30.38 -32.20 9.81
C ALA A 19 -29.19 -32.74 10.61
N THR A 20 -28.09 -32.97 9.90
CA THR A 20 -26.79 -33.26 10.49
C THR A 20 -25.86 -32.09 10.20
N ASP A 21 -25.26 -31.53 11.26
CA ASP A 21 -24.36 -30.39 11.17
C ASP A 21 -22.91 -30.81 11.40
N TYR A 22 -22.02 -30.35 10.53
CA TYR A 22 -20.59 -30.43 10.74
C TYR A 22 -20.01 -29.02 10.98
N TRP A 23 -19.45 -28.83 12.17
CA TRP A 23 -18.89 -27.56 12.61
C TRP A 23 -17.39 -27.53 12.34
N PHE A 24 -16.95 -26.55 11.56
CA PHE A 24 -15.52 -26.32 11.36
C PHE A 24 -14.95 -25.56 12.55
N ALA A 25 -13.66 -25.76 12.83
CA ALA A 25 -12.95 -25.02 13.87
C ALA A 25 -13.13 -23.50 13.64
N PRO A 26 -13.45 -22.71 14.69
CA PRO A 26 -13.70 -21.28 14.55
C PRO A 26 -12.55 -20.59 13.82
N GLN A 27 -12.87 -19.97 12.68
CA GLN A 27 -11.92 -19.15 11.95
C GLN A 27 -12.12 -17.69 12.37
N THR A 28 -11.02 -16.99 12.61
CA THR A 28 -11.09 -15.56 12.88
C THR A 28 -11.14 -14.84 11.54
N PHE A 29 -12.33 -14.40 11.16
CA PHE A 29 -12.49 -13.44 10.07
C PHE A 29 -12.40 -12.05 10.68
N THR A 30 -11.22 -11.44 10.65
CA THR A 30 -11.18 -9.99 10.72
C THR A 30 -11.87 -9.53 9.44
N ALA A 31 -12.89 -8.67 9.55
CA ALA A 31 -13.30 -7.91 8.39
C ALA A 31 -12.05 -7.14 7.97
N ALA A 32 -11.33 -7.63 6.95
CA ALA A 32 -10.40 -6.83 6.20
C ALA A 32 -11.26 -5.76 5.55
N GLN A 33 -11.60 -4.71 6.31
CA GLN A 33 -12.03 -3.47 5.72
C GLN A 33 -10.89 -3.11 4.77
N PRO A 34 -11.14 -2.99 3.46
CA PRO A 34 -10.10 -2.54 2.56
C PRO A 34 -9.62 -1.21 3.13
N ALA A 35 -8.41 -1.18 3.67
CA ALA A 35 -7.85 0.06 4.16
C ALA A 35 -7.40 0.86 2.94
N SER A 36 -8.35 1.32 2.12
CA SER A 36 -8.25 2.62 1.46
C SER A 36 -8.28 3.70 2.56
N ARG A 37 -7.30 3.63 3.47
CA ARG A 37 -7.07 4.67 4.46
C ARG A 37 -6.28 5.71 3.74
N ALA A 38 -6.95 6.82 3.42
CA ALA A 38 -6.23 8.00 3.02
C ALA A 38 -5.26 8.39 4.16
N VAL A 39 -3.96 8.27 3.93
CA VAL A 39 -2.93 8.60 4.93
C VAL A 39 -2.37 9.95 4.56
N ARG A 40 -2.64 10.99 5.37
CA ARG A 40 -1.97 12.27 5.21
C ARG A 40 -0.49 12.12 5.53
N GLY A 41 0.36 12.63 4.64
CA GLY A 41 1.79 12.64 4.85
C GLY A 41 2.23 13.73 5.84
N THR A 42 3.44 13.60 6.35
CA THR A 42 4.14 14.61 7.16
C THR A 42 5.57 14.77 6.65
N GLY A 43 6.03 16.02 6.51
CA GLY A 43 7.31 16.32 5.89
C GLY A 43 7.28 17.62 5.11
N ASP A 44 8.08 17.66 4.04
CA ASP A 44 8.16 18.81 3.14
C ASP A 44 6.99 18.80 2.14
N GLY A 45 6.38 19.97 1.95
CA GLY A 45 5.18 20.10 1.13
C GLY A 45 3.95 19.40 1.72
N VAL A 46 3.14 18.82 0.83
CA VAL A 46 1.89 18.12 1.17
C VAL A 46 1.80 16.81 0.41
N GLY A 47 1.04 15.87 0.95
CA GLY A 47 0.80 14.62 0.26
C GLY A 47 -0.19 13.75 1.01
N ALA A 48 -0.76 12.80 0.30
CA ALA A 48 -1.51 11.71 0.90
C ALA A 48 -1.37 10.43 0.10
N LEU A 49 -1.54 9.29 0.77
CA LEU A 49 -1.87 8.04 0.10
C LEU A 49 -3.36 8.02 -0.20
N ASP A 50 -3.74 7.65 -1.42
CA ASP A 50 -5.13 7.41 -1.79
C ASP A 50 -5.53 5.96 -1.47
N LYS A 51 -4.59 5.02 -1.71
CA LYS A 51 -4.78 3.58 -1.49
C LYS A 51 -3.44 2.89 -1.25
N TRP A 52 -3.42 1.86 -0.41
CA TRP A 52 -2.27 0.96 -0.29
C TRP A 52 -2.75 -0.46 0.02
N ALA A 53 -1.93 -1.45 -0.30
CA ALA A 53 -2.20 -2.85 0.03
C ALA A 53 -0.90 -3.64 0.15
N VAL A 54 -0.95 -4.72 0.92
CA VAL A 54 0.03 -5.80 0.87
C VAL A 54 -0.59 -6.97 0.14
N PHE A 55 0.17 -7.58 -0.76
CA PHE A 55 -0.19 -8.79 -1.50
C PHE A 55 0.84 -9.89 -1.21
N ILE A 56 0.35 -11.11 -1.09
CA ILE A 56 1.17 -12.31 -0.95
C ILE A 56 0.91 -13.16 -2.18
N ASN A 57 1.94 -13.40 -2.99
CA ASN A 57 1.82 -14.27 -4.14
C ASN A 57 1.61 -15.74 -3.69
N PRO A 58 0.42 -16.33 -3.91
CA PRO A 58 0.12 -17.68 -3.43
C PRO A 58 0.86 -18.76 -4.23
N ALA A 59 1.31 -18.46 -5.45
CA ALA A 59 2.01 -19.41 -6.32
C ALA A 59 3.47 -19.64 -5.91
N LEU A 60 4.06 -18.73 -5.13
CA LEU A 60 5.41 -18.88 -4.59
C LEU A 60 5.37 -19.60 -3.25
N SER A 61 6.41 -20.33 -2.85
CA SER A 61 6.50 -20.98 -1.54
C SER A 61 6.59 -19.96 -0.38
N SER A 62 6.25 -20.39 0.84
CA SER A 62 6.22 -19.51 2.02
C SER A 62 7.59 -19.03 2.49
N ASP A 63 8.66 -19.74 2.15
CA ASP A 63 10.05 -19.40 2.41
C ASP A 63 10.66 -18.48 1.34
N ASN A 64 9.95 -18.23 0.24
CA ASN A 64 10.41 -17.31 -0.79
C ASN A 64 10.30 -15.87 -0.30
N SER A 65 11.43 -15.21 -0.04
CA SER A 65 11.43 -13.80 0.39
C SER A 65 10.70 -12.88 -0.58
N ASN A 66 10.71 -13.17 -1.88
CA ASN A 66 10.13 -12.31 -2.91
C ASN A 66 8.62 -12.48 -3.10
N ARG A 67 7.96 -13.27 -2.25
CA ARG A 67 6.52 -13.53 -2.30
C ARG A 67 5.65 -12.33 -1.92
N ILE A 68 6.17 -11.38 -1.13
CA ILE A 68 5.38 -10.26 -0.61
C ILE A 68 5.62 -9.01 -1.45
N PHE A 69 4.52 -8.39 -1.87
CA PHE A 69 4.49 -7.12 -2.57
C PHE A 69 3.70 -6.07 -1.78
N PHE A 70 4.20 -4.85 -1.78
CA PHE A 70 3.50 -3.68 -1.27
C PHE A 70 3.11 -2.78 -2.44
N PHE A 71 1.83 -2.42 -2.52
CA PHE A 71 1.31 -1.52 -3.52
C PHE A 71 0.83 -0.22 -2.87
N ALA A 72 1.05 0.91 -3.54
CA ALA A 72 0.46 2.18 -3.14
C ALA A 72 0.15 3.10 -4.33
N ILE A 73 -0.87 3.93 -4.11
CA ILE A 73 -1.24 5.08 -4.93
C ILE A 73 -1.28 6.28 -3.99
N GLY A 74 -0.68 7.38 -4.41
CA GLY A 74 -0.70 8.62 -3.64
C GLY A 74 -0.17 9.79 -4.43
N TRP A 75 0.12 10.87 -3.71
CA TRP A 75 0.68 12.09 -4.27
C TRP A 75 1.54 12.83 -3.26
N HIS A 76 2.56 13.54 -3.75
CA HIS A 76 3.47 14.38 -2.98
C HIS A 76 3.76 15.67 -3.76
N ALA A 77 3.16 16.78 -3.34
CA ALA A 77 3.39 18.10 -3.94
C ALA A 77 4.33 18.92 -3.05
N SER A 78 5.40 19.46 -3.62
CA SER A 78 6.40 20.26 -2.92
C SER A 78 7.05 21.28 -3.88
N ASN A 79 7.47 22.44 -3.34
CA ASN A 79 8.28 23.40 -4.09
C ASN A 79 9.77 23.04 -4.09
N ALA A 80 10.19 22.14 -3.22
CA ALA A 80 11.57 21.68 -3.18
C ALA A 80 11.87 20.61 -4.23
N VAL A 81 10.93 20.26 -5.12
CA VAL A 81 11.23 19.41 -6.30
C VAL A 81 12.18 20.08 -7.29
N THR A 82 12.30 21.41 -7.28
CA THR A 82 13.21 22.13 -8.16
C THR A 82 14.66 21.70 -7.88
N GLY A 83 15.35 21.22 -8.93
CA GLY A 83 16.70 20.67 -8.81
C GLY A 83 16.77 19.27 -8.19
N ARG A 84 15.62 18.61 -7.99
CA ARG A 84 15.50 17.26 -7.43
C ARG A 84 14.66 16.36 -8.33
N PRO A 85 15.17 15.98 -9.51
CA PRO A 85 14.38 15.27 -10.51
C PRO A 85 14.15 13.81 -10.14
N TYR A 86 14.82 13.22 -9.15
CA TYR A 86 14.61 11.81 -8.79
C TYR A 86 13.55 11.68 -7.72
N HIS A 87 12.62 10.75 -7.90
CA HIS A 87 11.54 10.43 -6.97
C HIS A 87 11.68 9.01 -6.47
N ASP A 88 12.11 8.88 -5.21
CA ASP A 88 12.25 7.60 -4.53
C ASP A 88 11.03 7.31 -3.69
N ILE A 89 10.47 6.11 -3.85
CA ILE A 89 9.44 5.60 -2.95
C ILE A 89 10.01 4.40 -2.20
N MET A 90 10.00 4.46 -0.87
CA MET A 90 10.61 3.46 0.00
C MET A 90 9.64 3.03 1.10
N LEU A 91 9.59 1.74 1.39
CA LEU A 91 8.88 1.21 2.56
C LEU A 91 9.90 0.95 3.67
N ILE A 92 9.71 1.64 4.79
CA ILE A 92 10.57 1.56 5.97
C ILE A 92 9.83 0.77 7.05
N ASP A 93 10.50 -0.24 7.59
CA ASP A 93 10.11 -0.93 8.81
C ASP A 93 10.62 -0.13 10.01
N ASN A 94 9.71 0.54 10.71
CA ASN A 94 10.05 1.34 11.89
C ASN A 94 10.43 0.47 13.09
N THR A 95 10.08 -0.82 13.12
CA THR A 95 10.46 -1.74 14.20
C THR A 95 11.95 -2.05 14.14
N THR A 96 12.50 -2.24 12.93
CA THR A 96 13.90 -2.61 12.70
C THR A 96 14.77 -1.45 12.20
N GLY A 97 14.15 -0.34 11.79
CA GLY A 97 14.81 0.79 11.15
C GLY A 97 15.28 0.52 9.71
N GLN A 98 14.87 -0.61 9.12
CA GLN A 98 15.37 -1.06 7.81
C GLN A 98 14.43 -0.65 6.68
N GLN A 99 15.01 -0.34 5.52
CA GLN A 99 14.25 -0.32 4.27
C GLN A 99 13.95 -1.76 3.86
N VAL A 100 12.68 -2.07 3.67
CA VAL A 100 12.22 -3.43 3.31
C VAL A 100 11.81 -3.57 1.85
N GLY A 101 11.61 -2.44 1.16
CA GLY A 101 11.42 -2.34 -0.28
C GLY A 101 11.57 -0.89 -0.74
N GLY A 102 11.91 -0.68 -2.00
CA GLY A 102 11.95 0.67 -2.57
C GLY A 102 12.21 0.66 -4.06
N ALA A 103 11.88 1.77 -4.69
CA ALA A 103 12.11 2.02 -6.11
C ALA A 103 12.47 3.49 -6.32
N THR A 104 13.51 3.70 -7.11
CA THR A 104 13.96 5.02 -7.56
C THR A 104 13.49 5.22 -8.99
N TYR A 105 12.78 6.32 -9.23
CA TYR A 105 12.38 6.72 -10.56
C TYR A 105 12.95 8.11 -10.82
N GLY A 106 13.64 8.30 -11.95
CA GLY A 106 13.81 9.66 -12.47
C GLY A 106 12.43 10.25 -12.78
N ASN A 107 12.23 11.54 -12.62
CA ASN A 107 11.12 12.26 -13.25
C ASN A 107 11.65 12.71 -14.63
N PRO A 108 11.11 12.19 -15.76
CA PRO A 108 9.77 11.66 -15.97
C PRO A 108 9.68 10.12 -16.20
N MET A 109 10.56 9.30 -15.63
CA MET A 109 10.50 7.83 -15.77
C MET A 109 9.19 7.21 -15.24
N LEU A 110 8.47 7.87 -14.33
CA LEU A 110 7.08 7.52 -14.04
C LEU A 110 6.20 7.98 -15.21
N PRO A 111 5.38 7.11 -15.82
CA PRO A 111 4.49 7.49 -16.90
C PRO A 111 3.59 8.67 -16.50
N ALA A 112 3.35 9.61 -17.41
CA ALA A 112 2.52 10.79 -17.13
C ALA A 112 1.13 10.44 -16.56
N ARG A 113 0.54 9.31 -16.97
CA ARG A 113 -0.73 8.80 -16.43
C ARG A 113 -0.67 8.37 -14.96
N ASP A 114 0.53 8.09 -14.45
CA ASP A 114 0.78 7.62 -13.08
C ASP A 114 1.23 8.78 -12.17
N THR A 115 1.64 9.91 -12.76
CA THR A 115 1.96 11.17 -12.06
C THR A 115 0.85 12.22 -12.13
N SER A 116 -0.05 12.15 -13.13
CA SER A 116 -1.09 13.15 -13.35
C SER A 116 -2.13 13.22 -12.22
N ARG A 117 -2.30 14.41 -11.66
CA ARG A 117 -3.22 14.75 -10.57
C ARG A 117 -3.90 16.11 -10.80
N PRO A 118 -4.83 16.22 -11.76
CA PRO A 118 -5.55 17.46 -12.03
C PRO A 118 -6.44 17.90 -10.85
N ASP A 119 -6.86 16.96 -10.00
CA ASP A 119 -7.52 17.22 -8.72
C ASP A 119 -6.60 17.96 -7.74
N ILE A 120 -5.35 17.53 -7.63
CA ILE A 120 -4.34 18.17 -6.77
C ILE A 120 -3.89 19.50 -7.36
N ALA A 121 -3.72 19.61 -8.69
CA ALA A 121 -3.45 20.89 -9.36
C ALA A 121 -4.52 21.94 -9.03
N ARG A 122 -5.81 21.56 -9.00
CA ARG A 122 -6.90 22.48 -8.68
C ARG A 122 -6.86 22.97 -7.23
N LEU A 123 -6.47 22.11 -6.29
CA LEU A 123 -6.44 22.43 -4.86
C LEU A 123 -5.14 23.16 -4.45
N TYR A 124 -4.03 22.78 -5.06
CA TYR A 124 -2.68 23.08 -4.57
C TYR A 124 -1.74 23.67 -5.63
N GLY A 125 -2.19 23.84 -6.88
CA GLY A 125 -1.34 24.31 -7.99
C GLY A 125 -0.84 25.75 -7.86
N ASN A 126 -1.50 26.58 -7.06
CA ASN A 126 -1.01 27.92 -6.75
C ASN A 126 0.10 27.91 -5.70
N GLN A 127 0.21 26.84 -4.91
CA GLN A 127 1.19 26.71 -3.82
C GLN A 127 2.36 25.83 -4.21
N TYR A 128 2.16 24.80 -5.05
CA TYR A 128 3.16 23.80 -5.38
C TYR A 128 3.25 23.56 -6.88
N GLN A 129 4.43 23.81 -7.45
CA GLN A 129 4.64 23.76 -8.90
C GLN A 129 4.35 22.38 -9.51
N ASN A 130 4.68 21.29 -8.80
CA ASN A 130 4.43 19.93 -9.27
C ASN A 130 3.06 19.38 -8.88
N ALA A 131 2.12 20.20 -8.42
CA ALA A 131 0.82 19.69 -7.94
C ALA A 131 0.11 18.82 -8.99
N GLY A 132 0.19 19.20 -10.27
CA GLY A 132 -0.40 18.45 -11.39
C GLY A 132 0.31 17.14 -11.74
N GLU A 133 1.57 16.98 -11.35
CA GLU A 133 2.42 15.81 -11.62
C GLU A 133 2.91 15.16 -10.30
N SER A 134 2.18 15.40 -9.21
CA SER A 134 2.57 14.97 -7.86
C SER A 134 2.28 13.50 -7.58
N GLY A 135 1.55 12.82 -8.47
CA GLY A 135 1.07 11.46 -8.29
C GLY A 135 2.18 10.42 -8.34
N PHE A 136 1.90 9.25 -7.75
CA PHE A 136 2.66 8.04 -7.97
C PHE A 136 1.77 6.81 -7.86
N LYS A 137 2.09 5.79 -8.65
CA LYS A 137 1.54 4.43 -8.57
C LYS A 137 2.70 3.44 -8.57
N ILE A 138 2.83 2.68 -7.49
CA ILE A 138 4.02 1.85 -7.25
C ILE A 138 3.67 0.47 -6.72
N GLY A 139 4.42 -0.53 -7.19
CA GLY A 139 4.51 -1.85 -6.60
C GLY A 139 5.96 -2.12 -6.19
N LEU A 140 6.16 -2.49 -4.94
CA LEU A 140 7.47 -2.77 -4.35
C LEU A 140 7.51 -4.24 -3.96
N GLN A 141 8.54 -4.93 -4.40
CA GLN A 141 8.87 -6.24 -3.83
C GLN A 141 9.53 -6.02 -2.47
N THR A 142 9.08 -6.77 -1.45
CA THR A 142 9.47 -6.49 -0.07
C THR A 142 10.03 -7.73 0.65
N PRO A 143 11.26 -8.17 0.32
CA PRO A 143 11.81 -9.44 0.82
C PRO A 143 12.08 -9.51 2.32
N ARG A 144 12.14 -8.35 2.98
CA ARG A 144 12.36 -8.24 4.44
C ARG A 144 11.09 -7.83 5.20
N PHE A 145 9.93 -7.87 4.55
CA PHE A 145 8.66 -7.54 5.17
C PHE A 145 8.28 -8.58 6.25
N THR A 146 7.78 -8.11 7.38
CA THR A 146 7.40 -8.94 8.53
C THR A 146 6.05 -8.47 9.07
N PHE A 147 5.05 -9.36 9.10
CA PHE A 147 3.76 -9.05 9.72
C PHE A 147 3.91 -8.78 11.22
N GLY A 148 3.08 -7.88 11.75
CA GLY A 148 3.15 -7.40 13.13
C GLY A 148 4.12 -6.24 13.34
N HIS A 149 4.93 -5.87 12.34
CA HIS A 149 5.80 -4.70 12.41
C HIS A 149 5.08 -3.41 12.00
N ARG A 150 5.70 -2.26 12.30
CA ARG A 150 5.16 -0.92 12.04
C ARG A 150 5.84 -0.30 10.83
N TYR A 151 5.07 0.21 9.88
CA TYR A 151 5.61 0.67 8.60
C TYR A 151 5.34 2.15 8.30
N THR A 152 6.27 2.75 7.56
CA THR A 152 6.15 4.09 6.98
C THR A 152 6.50 4.00 5.50
N LEU A 153 5.64 4.49 4.63
CA LEU A 153 6.02 4.76 3.24
C LEU A 153 6.67 6.14 3.18
N VAL A 154 7.82 6.25 2.54
CA VAL A 154 8.52 7.51 2.33
C VAL A 154 8.52 7.82 0.86
N SER A 155 8.04 9.01 0.52
CA SER A 155 8.22 9.61 -0.80
C SER A 155 9.31 10.67 -0.70
N ARG A 156 10.36 10.57 -1.51
CA ARG A 156 11.55 11.41 -1.41
C ARG A 156 11.90 11.97 -2.78
N TYR A 157 12.10 13.28 -2.88
CA TYR A 157 12.67 13.91 -4.07
C TYR A 157 14.16 14.18 -3.84
N ALA A 158 15.01 13.77 -4.76
CA ALA A 158 16.47 13.84 -4.66
C ALA A 158 17.12 14.44 -5.90
N SER A 159 18.31 15.03 -5.73
CA SER A 159 19.08 15.64 -6.83
C SER A 159 19.73 14.61 -7.75
N ASP A 160 19.95 13.40 -7.26
CA ASP A 160 20.54 12.28 -8.01
C ASP A 160 19.89 10.94 -7.63
N GLU A 161 20.24 9.89 -8.37
CA GLU A 161 19.81 8.50 -8.16
C GLU A 161 20.27 7.90 -6.81
N ASN A 162 21.29 8.49 -6.19
CA ASN A 162 21.81 8.03 -4.90
C ASN A 162 21.04 8.66 -3.72
N GLY A 163 20.12 9.58 -3.98
CA GLY A 163 19.31 10.22 -2.96
C GLY A 163 19.94 11.45 -2.32
N SER A 164 20.93 12.09 -2.97
CA SER A 164 21.59 13.28 -2.43
C SER A 164 20.63 14.48 -2.35
N ASN A 165 20.91 15.39 -1.40
CA ASN A 165 20.16 16.63 -1.16
C ASN A 165 18.63 16.41 -1.22
N ALA A 166 18.13 15.43 -0.46
CA ALA A 166 16.76 15.01 -0.62
C ALA A 166 15.77 15.72 0.32
N VAL A 167 14.56 15.94 -0.17
CA VAL A 167 13.38 16.29 0.64
C VAL A 167 12.40 15.12 0.66
N ARG A 168 11.62 14.99 1.73
CA ARG A 168 10.77 13.82 1.91
C ARG A 168 9.44 14.12 2.56
N GLN A 169 8.48 13.29 2.19
CA GLN A 169 7.16 13.17 2.78
C GLN A 169 6.99 11.75 3.31
N SER A 170 6.54 11.62 4.55
CA SER A 170 6.37 10.33 5.24
C SER A 170 4.89 10.02 5.45
N TYR A 171 4.45 8.82 5.07
CA TYR A 171 3.10 8.30 5.24
C TYR A 171 3.12 7.17 6.25
N TYR A 172 2.61 7.45 7.44
CA TYR A 172 2.63 6.50 8.54
C TYR A 172 1.50 5.46 8.41
N LEU A 173 1.86 4.21 8.12
CA LEU A 173 0.90 3.12 7.89
C LEU A 173 0.48 2.45 9.21
N GLY A 174 1.33 2.53 10.23
CA GLY A 174 1.12 1.83 11.49
C GLY A 174 1.51 0.36 11.41
N GLN A 175 0.99 -0.44 12.34
CA GLN A 175 1.25 -1.88 12.39
C GLN A 175 0.46 -2.60 11.29
N ILE A 176 1.15 -3.45 10.51
CA ILE A 176 0.51 -4.25 9.45
C ILE A 176 0.49 -5.71 9.88
N ASN A 177 -0.70 -6.27 10.04
CA ASN A 177 -0.93 -7.66 10.42
C ASN A 177 -1.35 -8.51 9.22
N GLN A 178 -1.21 -9.82 9.30
CA GLN A 178 -1.49 -10.74 8.18
C GLN A 178 -2.96 -10.72 7.75
N ASP A 179 -3.88 -10.38 8.64
CA ASP A 179 -5.30 -10.21 8.37
C ASP A 179 -5.65 -8.90 7.63
N MET A 180 -4.68 -8.01 7.43
CA MET A 180 -4.82 -6.77 6.67
C MET A 180 -4.45 -6.94 5.18
N VAL A 181 -4.08 -8.15 4.75
CA VAL A 181 -3.70 -8.46 3.37
C VAL A 181 -4.96 -8.58 2.52
N ASN A 182 -5.01 -7.85 1.41
CA ASN A 182 -6.13 -7.96 0.46
C ASN A 182 -5.99 -9.25 -0.34
N TYR A 183 -6.98 -10.14 -0.19
CA TYR A 183 -7.16 -11.29 -1.08
C TYR A 183 -7.63 -10.80 -2.46
N GLY A 184 -6.68 -10.68 -3.39
CA GLY A 184 -6.85 -10.35 -4.80
C GLY A 184 -5.49 -10.50 -5.49
N ASP A 185 -5.44 -10.78 -6.79
CA ASP A 185 -4.21 -11.11 -7.55
C ASP A 185 -3.28 -9.92 -7.84
N GLY A 186 -3.52 -8.77 -7.20
CA GLY A 186 -2.76 -7.53 -7.38
C GLY A 186 -3.05 -6.79 -8.70
N HIS A 187 -3.68 -7.43 -9.69
CA HIS A 187 -4.00 -6.80 -10.98
C HIS A 187 -5.06 -5.69 -10.84
N ASP A 188 -6.03 -5.87 -9.94
CA ASP A 188 -7.10 -4.89 -9.69
C ASP A 188 -6.69 -3.75 -8.75
N PHE A 189 -5.44 -3.72 -8.26
CA PHE A 189 -5.06 -2.69 -7.30
C PHE A 189 -5.06 -1.29 -7.92
N PHE A 190 -4.57 -1.18 -9.16
CA PHE A 190 -4.41 0.08 -9.90
C PHE A 190 -5.57 0.42 -10.85
N ASN A 191 -6.53 -0.50 -10.98
CA ASN A 191 -7.74 -0.34 -11.79
C ASN A 191 -8.86 0.36 -11.00
#